data_AF-A0A0G0YY39-F1
#
_entry.id   AF-A0A0G0YY39-F1
#
_cell.length_a   1.000
_cell.length_b   1.000
_cell.length_c   1.000
_cell.angle_alpha   90.00
_cell.angle_beta   90.00
_cell.angle_gamma   90.00
#
_symmetry.space_group_name_H-M   'P 1'
#
loop_
_entity.id
_entity.type
_entity.pdbx_description
1 polymer ?
#
loop_
_entity_poly.entity_id
_entity_poly.type
_entity_poly.pdbx_seq_one_letter_code
_entity_poly.pdbx_strand_id
1 'polypeptide(L)'
;MSYDSAKLDLSAQKSSWWGDLSEFGETVLKQKRQNLGLTQQQVAKIVGLNQSQISRIEQGLSRPSDPPTLDSIAKAYHLNQKEKEYLYQLFVGVETIKTKIGESLTPVLDLLDKQTSFIAHANRSGNPQVASDHAKSIREWISKTKGLFGKSIWNTEFPMILSRLLLEESAAIWDIVSPKELKFSTAALLKTQQEITEKAVKEYIKRESGLFLLVNKSFHHYIAGNYQKALIGFLQVVNSTELKKSHWYIEVLRGILVTSGVLKDLGKLKSTERQVKTFIEKSSPSRTNHFYLLEGLARGYKNFDPAYSLKLLEEAWGLMTKARRDDDYLLIREVQLVRTALMALIAAGESRPTALEEIATPTLNLCQKHGFFRHEQQIIELINQPTI
;
A
#
# COMPACT_ATOMS: atom_id res chain seq x y z
N MET A 1 22.79 15.01 51.60
CA MET A 1 23.22 14.68 50.22
C MET A 1 21.98 14.58 49.37
N SER A 2 21.91 15.42 48.35
CA SER A 2 20.80 15.60 47.42
C SER A 2 20.81 14.49 46.36
N TYR A 3 19.64 13.97 46.04
CA TYR A 3 19.25 13.76 44.64
C TYR A 3 17.75 14.05 44.51
N ASP A 4 17.45 15.11 43.78
CA ASP A 4 16.13 15.52 43.33
C ASP A 4 15.79 14.78 42.02
N SER A 5 14.55 14.35 41.87
CA SER A 5 13.88 14.33 40.56
C SER A 5 12.37 14.16 40.74
N ALA A 6 11.69 15.29 40.79
CA ALA A 6 10.35 15.41 40.24
C ALA A 6 10.30 14.83 38.81
N LYS A 7 9.55 13.74 38.62
CA LYS A 7 8.72 13.39 37.43
C LYS A 7 8.24 11.95 37.51
N LEU A 8 6.97 11.76 37.81
CA LEU A 8 6.06 10.82 37.13
C LEU A 8 4.68 10.93 37.77
N ASP A 9 4.02 12.05 37.51
CA ASP A 9 2.56 12.09 37.62
C ASP A 9 1.97 11.28 36.46
N LEU A 10 1.74 9.99 36.72
CA LEU A 10 1.17 8.99 35.82
C LEU A 10 -0.37 9.05 35.79
N SER A 11 -0.99 10.03 36.45
CA SER A 11 -2.41 9.97 36.82
C SER A 11 -3.39 10.62 35.85
N ALA A 12 -2.96 11.18 34.72
CA ALA A 12 -3.88 11.59 33.64
C ALA A 12 -4.16 10.43 32.66
N GLN A 13 -4.71 9.35 33.25
CA GLN A 13 -5.53 8.28 32.68
C GLN A 13 -5.12 7.67 31.33
N LYS A 14 -4.26 6.65 31.39
CA LYS A 14 -4.19 5.60 30.37
C LYS A 14 -5.61 5.01 30.21
N SER A 15 -6.19 5.06 29.00
CA SER A 15 -7.51 4.47 28.71
C SER A 15 -7.59 3.01 29.18
N SER A 16 -8.75 2.52 29.66
CA SER A 16 -8.89 1.14 30.23
C SER A 16 -8.26 0.07 29.34
N TRP A 17 -8.38 0.24 28.02
CA TRP A 17 -7.74 -0.57 26.98
C TRP A 17 -6.22 -0.78 27.11
N TRP A 18 -5.44 0.23 27.52
CA TRP A 18 -3.99 0.06 27.75
C TRP A 18 -3.71 -0.77 29.01
N GLY A 19 -4.63 -0.73 29.98
CA GLY A 19 -4.63 -1.63 31.14
C GLY A 19 -4.90 -3.06 30.70
N ASP A 20 -5.95 -3.28 29.91
CA ASP A 20 -6.34 -4.61 29.40
C ASP A 20 -5.25 -5.24 28.52
N LEU A 21 -4.56 -4.41 27.72
CA LEU A 21 -3.41 -4.84 26.91
C LEU A 21 -2.20 -5.25 27.75
N SER A 22 -1.92 -4.50 28.82
CA SER A 22 -0.83 -4.79 29.75
C SER A 22 -1.12 -6.05 30.56
N GLU A 23 -2.34 -6.16 31.07
CA GLU A 23 -2.81 -7.36 31.79
C GLU A 23 -2.76 -8.59 30.90
N PHE A 24 -3.24 -8.52 29.65
CA PHE A 24 -3.16 -9.65 28.72
C PHE A 24 -1.71 -10.04 28.38
N GLY A 25 -0.83 -9.06 28.18
CA GLY A 25 0.59 -9.31 27.97
C GLY A 25 1.23 -10.07 29.14
N GLU A 26 1.00 -9.59 30.37
CA GLU A 26 1.68 -10.12 31.55
C GLU A 26 1.08 -11.42 32.07
N THR A 27 -0.25 -11.56 32.03
CA THR A 27 -0.96 -12.69 32.65
C THR A 27 -1.26 -13.82 31.66
N VAL A 28 -1.39 -13.53 30.36
CA VAL A 28 -1.69 -14.54 29.34
C VAL A 28 -0.45 -14.89 28.54
N LEU A 29 0.17 -13.93 27.85
CA LEU A 29 1.29 -14.21 26.95
C LEU A 29 2.52 -14.68 27.73
N LYS A 30 3.01 -13.88 28.69
CA LYS A 30 4.21 -14.21 29.47
C LYS A 30 4.07 -15.55 30.21
N GLN A 31 2.90 -15.80 30.81
CA GLN A 31 2.67 -17.04 31.55
C GLN A 31 2.60 -18.27 30.62
N LYS A 32 1.94 -18.19 29.47
CA LYS A 32 1.96 -19.30 28.49
C LYS A 32 3.35 -19.59 27.97
N ARG A 33 4.13 -18.55 27.65
CA ARG A 33 5.53 -18.74 27.24
C ARG A 33 6.33 -19.48 28.32
N GLN A 34 6.17 -19.10 29.59
CA GLN A 34 6.82 -19.77 30.71
C GLN A 34 6.37 -21.23 30.85
N ASN A 35 5.07 -21.52 30.73
CA ASN A 35 4.53 -22.88 30.77
C ASN A 35 5.00 -23.75 29.60
N LEU A 36 5.28 -23.15 28.44
CA LEU A 36 5.88 -23.81 27.28
C LEU A 36 7.41 -23.98 27.40
N GLY A 37 8.03 -23.47 28.47
CA GLY A 37 9.48 -23.53 28.66
C GLY A 37 10.29 -22.67 27.67
N LEU A 38 9.65 -21.68 27.03
CA LEU A 38 10.26 -20.86 25.98
C LEU A 38 10.88 -19.58 26.54
N THR A 39 12.02 -19.18 25.97
CA THR A 39 12.61 -17.84 26.16
C THR A 39 11.98 -16.83 25.21
N GLN A 40 12.04 -15.54 25.55
CA GLN A 40 11.56 -14.48 24.67
C GLN A 40 12.30 -14.46 23.32
N GLN A 41 13.59 -14.80 23.29
CA GLN A 41 14.39 -14.92 22.06
C GLN A 41 13.89 -16.04 21.15
N GLN A 42 13.50 -17.19 21.71
CA GLN A 42 12.94 -18.30 20.94
C GLN A 42 11.58 -17.94 20.35
N VAL A 43 10.70 -17.30 21.14
CA VAL A 43 9.43 -16.78 20.62
C VAL A 43 9.66 -15.75 19.52
N ALA A 44 10.62 -14.84 19.70
CA ALA A 44 10.97 -13.86 18.67
C ALA A 44 11.31 -14.52 17.33
N LYS A 45 12.11 -15.59 17.36
CA LYS A 45 12.47 -16.37 16.16
C LYS A 45 11.27 -17.05 15.51
N ILE A 46 10.30 -17.56 16.30
CA ILE A 46 9.08 -18.18 15.80
C ILE A 46 8.17 -17.14 15.14
N VAL A 47 8.04 -15.96 15.77
CA VAL A 47 7.15 -14.88 15.33
C VAL A 47 7.76 -14.06 14.18
N GLY A 48 9.09 -14.06 14.04
CA GLY A 48 9.80 -13.20 13.08
C GLY A 48 10.08 -11.78 13.61
N LEU A 49 10.16 -11.63 14.94
CA LEU A 49 10.46 -10.37 15.63
C LEU A 49 11.80 -10.45 16.38
N ASN A 50 12.28 -9.32 16.91
CA ASN A 50 13.39 -9.31 17.84
C ASN A 50 12.92 -9.46 19.30
N GLN A 51 13.81 -9.88 20.20
CA GLN A 51 13.45 -10.15 21.61
C GLN A 51 12.97 -8.91 22.37
N SER A 52 13.46 -7.71 22.03
CA SER A 52 12.99 -6.46 22.63
C SER A 52 11.53 -6.19 22.27
N GLN A 53 11.11 -6.45 21.04
CA GLN A 53 9.72 -6.37 20.61
C GLN A 53 8.84 -7.37 21.37
N ILE A 54 9.28 -8.62 21.53
CA ILE A 54 8.56 -9.62 22.33
C ILE A 54 8.41 -9.17 23.78
N SER A 55 9.48 -8.65 24.40
CA SER A 55 9.44 -8.14 25.76
C SER A 55 8.42 -7.00 25.93
N ARG A 56 8.41 -6.05 25.00
CA ARG A 56 7.45 -4.94 25.01
C ARG A 56 6.01 -5.39 24.75
N ILE A 57 5.79 -6.42 23.92
CA ILE A 57 4.47 -7.03 23.70
C ILE A 57 3.98 -7.71 24.98
N GLU A 58 4.83 -8.49 25.65
CA GLU A 58 4.51 -9.15 26.94
C GLU A 58 4.24 -8.16 28.08
N GLN A 59 4.68 -6.91 27.97
CA GLN A 59 4.40 -5.85 28.94
C GLN A 59 3.20 -4.98 28.54
N GLY A 60 2.59 -5.23 27.36
CA GLY A 60 1.56 -4.38 26.76
C GLY A 60 2.05 -2.99 26.35
N LEU A 61 3.37 -2.79 26.25
CA LEU A 61 4.01 -1.51 25.87
C LEU A 61 4.18 -1.35 24.35
N SER A 62 3.85 -2.38 23.57
CA SER A 62 3.84 -2.33 22.11
C SER A 62 2.83 -3.30 21.53
N ARG A 63 2.28 -2.93 20.37
CA ARG A 63 1.35 -3.75 19.60
C ARG A 63 1.97 -4.19 18.29
N PRO A 64 1.85 -5.47 17.89
CA PRO A 64 2.04 -5.87 16.51
C PRO A 64 1.11 -5.05 15.62
N SER A 65 1.64 -4.55 14.51
CA SER A 65 0.91 -3.72 13.57
C SER A 65 0.15 -4.51 12.50
N ASP A 66 0.44 -5.82 12.39
CA ASP A 66 0.01 -6.65 11.27
C ASP A 66 -0.58 -8.01 11.72
N PRO A 67 -1.66 -8.48 11.07
CA PRO A 67 -2.28 -9.77 11.36
C PRO A 67 -1.37 -11.01 11.26
N PRO A 68 -0.43 -11.11 10.31
CA PRO A 68 0.51 -12.23 10.26
C PRO A 68 1.35 -12.36 11.53
N THR A 69 1.78 -11.24 12.09
CA THR A 69 2.48 -11.20 13.37
C THR A 69 1.55 -11.56 14.52
N LEU A 70 0.29 -11.10 14.52
CA LEU A 70 -0.72 -11.50 15.51
C LEU A 70 -1.04 -13.00 15.45
N ASP A 71 -1.16 -13.58 14.26
CA ASP A 71 -1.35 -15.02 14.05
C ASP A 71 -0.12 -15.81 14.48
N SER A 72 1.07 -15.30 14.16
CA SER A 72 2.34 -15.92 14.58
C SER A 72 2.50 -15.87 16.08
N ILE A 73 2.07 -14.80 16.74
CA ILE A 73 1.98 -14.70 18.21
C ILE A 73 0.94 -15.70 18.73
N ALA A 74 -0.27 -15.72 18.20
CA ALA A 74 -1.30 -16.66 18.66
C ALA A 74 -0.83 -18.12 18.55
N LYS A 75 -0.12 -18.46 17.48
CA LYS A 75 0.51 -19.77 17.28
C LYS A 75 1.66 -20.01 18.25
N ALA A 76 2.61 -19.07 18.36
CA ALA A 76 3.80 -19.23 19.20
C ALA A 76 3.45 -19.40 20.69
N TYR A 77 2.39 -18.74 21.14
CA TYR A 77 1.91 -18.81 22.53
C TYR A 77 0.84 -19.88 22.76
N HIS A 78 0.45 -20.65 21.73
CA HIS A 78 -0.60 -21.68 21.84
C HIS A 78 -1.91 -21.11 22.44
N LEU A 79 -2.35 -19.98 21.90
CA LEU A 79 -3.60 -19.35 22.34
C LEU A 79 -4.79 -20.19 21.89
N ASN A 80 -5.75 -20.38 22.80
CA ASN A 80 -7.04 -20.96 22.44
C ASN A 80 -7.87 -19.96 21.63
N GLN A 81 -9.00 -20.42 21.08
CA GLN A 81 -9.82 -19.59 20.20
C GLN A 81 -10.32 -18.29 20.86
N LYS A 82 -10.70 -18.33 22.15
CA LYS A 82 -11.16 -17.14 22.90
C LYS A 82 -10.03 -16.15 23.16
N GLU A 83 -8.86 -16.65 23.56
CA GLU A 83 -7.65 -15.83 23.78
C GLU A 83 -7.15 -15.21 22.47
N LYS A 84 -7.23 -15.95 21.36
CA LYS A 84 -6.92 -15.42 20.03
C LYS A 84 -7.90 -14.31 19.66
N GLU A 85 -9.20 -14.53 19.83
CA GLU A 85 -10.20 -13.48 19.58
C GLU A 85 -9.96 -12.24 20.44
N TYR A 86 -9.63 -12.43 21.73
CA TYR A 86 -9.31 -11.33 22.64
C TYR A 86 -8.00 -10.63 22.31
N LEU A 87 -6.95 -11.36 21.89
CA LEU A 87 -5.72 -10.79 21.33
C LEU A 87 -6.07 -9.89 20.13
N TYR A 88 -6.89 -10.36 19.20
CA TYR A 88 -7.29 -9.54 18.06
C TYR A 88 -8.10 -8.32 18.52
N GLN A 89 -9.00 -8.47 19.49
CA GLN A 89 -9.77 -7.35 20.03
C GLN A 89 -8.91 -6.31 20.76
N LEU A 90 -7.90 -6.74 21.50
CA LEU A 90 -6.98 -5.87 22.22
C LEU A 90 -6.01 -5.18 21.27
N PHE A 91 -5.48 -5.89 20.28
CA PHE A 91 -4.46 -5.34 19.40
C PHE A 91 -5.03 -4.61 18.16
N VAL A 92 -6.27 -4.93 17.74
CA VAL A 92 -7.01 -4.26 16.64
C VAL A 92 -8.07 -3.27 17.17
N GLY A 93 -8.60 -3.48 18.38
CA GLY A 93 -9.52 -2.57 19.08
C GLY A 93 -11.01 -2.84 18.80
N VAL A 94 -11.73 -3.49 19.73
CA VAL A 94 -13.21 -3.61 19.67
C VAL A 94 -13.92 -2.88 20.82
N GLU A 95 -13.41 -2.95 22.06
CA GLU A 95 -14.02 -2.23 23.19
C GLU A 95 -13.73 -0.73 23.19
N THR A 96 -12.54 -0.33 22.72
CA THR A 96 -12.18 1.08 22.52
C THR A 96 -13.08 1.79 21.50
N ILE A 97 -13.75 1.03 20.63
CA ILE A 97 -14.65 1.57 19.60
C ILE A 97 -16.07 1.67 20.14
N LYS A 98 -16.54 0.70 20.93
CA LYS A 98 -17.88 0.74 21.56
C LYS A 98 -18.03 1.87 22.59
N THR A 99 -17.04 2.08 23.47
CA THR A 99 -17.10 3.13 24.50
C THR A 99 -16.87 4.53 23.90
N LYS A 100 -15.95 4.67 22.94
CA LYS A 100 -15.63 5.97 22.33
C LYS A 100 -16.65 6.46 21.30
N ILE A 101 -17.39 5.59 20.62
CA ILE A 101 -18.48 6.03 19.72
C ILE A 101 -19.54 6.86 20.47
N GLY A 102 -19.70 6.65 21.78
CA GLY A 102 -20.58 7.46 22.64
C GLY A 102 -20.03 8.85 23.00
N GLU A 103 -18.71 9.07 22.93
CA GLU A 103 -18.04 10.30 23.42
C GLU A 103 -17.29 11.08 22.31
N SER A 104 -16.59 10.40 21.39
CA SER A 104 -15.85 10.98 20.26
C SER A 104 -15.43 9.94 19.21
N LEU A 105 -15.67 10.26 17.93
CA LEU A 105 -15.26 9.42 16.80
C LEU A 105 -13.75 9.51 16.49
N THR A 106 -13.03 10.50 17.01
CA THR A 106 -11.63 10.79 16.64
C THR A 106 -10.69 9.59 16.74
N PRO A 107 -10.73 8.76 17.81
CA PRO A 107 -9.79 7.64 17.93
C PRO A 107 -10.07 6.50 16.94
N VAL A 108 -11.33 6.36 16.50
CA VAL A 108 -11.69 5.42 15.43
C VAL A 108 -11.12 5.90 14.10
N LEU A 109 -11.20 7.21 13.83
CA LEU A 109 -10.65 7.82 12.62
C LEU A 109 -9.12 7.68 12.56
N ASP A 110 -8.42 8.00 13.66
CA ASP A 110 -6.97 7.84 13.76
C ASP A 110 -6.53 6.38 13.56
N LEU A 111 -7.28 5.42 14.14
CA LEU A 111 -7.02 4.01 13.92
C LEU A 111 -7.16 3.65 12.42
N LEU A 112 -8.27 4.03 11.79
CA LEU A 112 -8.53 3.72 10.38
C LEU A 112 -7.49 4.36 9.44
N ASP A 113 -7.04 5.58 9.71
CA ASP A 113 -6.01 6.22 8.90
C ASP A 113 -4.65 5.52 9.02
N LYS A 114 -4.28 5.09 10.23
CA LYS A 114 -3.07 4.25 10.45
C LYS A 114 -3.16 2.92 9.72
N GLN A 115 -4.31 2.25 9.75
CA GLN A 115 -4.51 1.01 9.01
C GLN A 115 -4.43 1.22 7.50
N THR A 116 -4.97 2.33 6.99
CA THR A 116 -4.87 2.70 5.57
C THR A 116 -3.42 2.88 5.14
N SER A 117 -2.60 3.53 5.99
CA SER A 117 -1.18 3.71 5.74
C SER A 117 -0.39 2.39 5.77
N PHE A 118 -0.77 1.47 6.67
CA PHE A 118 -0.22 0.11 6.70
C PHE A 118 -0.52 -0.66 5.40
N ILE A 119 -1.77 -0.63 4.91
CA ILE A 119 -2.17 -1.30 3.66
C ILE A 119 -1.36 -0.77 2.48
N ALA A 120 -1.25 0.56 2.38
CA ALA A 120 -0.45 1.20 1.35
C ALA A 120 1.01 0.73 1.40
N HIS A 121 1.60 0.61 2.59
CA HIS A 121 2.96 0.12 2.75
C HIS A 121 3.06 -1.37 2.40
N ALA A 122 2.20 -2.24 2.94
CA ALA A 122 2.21 -3.68 2.67
C ALA A 122 2.10 -3.98 1.18
N ASN A 123 1.22 -3.28 0.45
CA ASN A 123 1.10 -3.43 -1.00
C ASN A 123 2.41 -3.09 -1.70
N ARG A 124 2.93 -1.88 -1.43
CA ARG A 124 4.14 -1.35 -2.07
C ARG A 124 5.40 -2.17 -1.74
N SER A 125 5.49 -2.73 -0.54
CA SER A 125 6.59 -3.60 -0.10
C SER A 125 6.49 -5.02 -0.68
N GLY A 126 5.53 -5.28 -1.56
CA GLY A 126 5.42 -6.54 -2.27
C GLY A 126 4.58 -7.61 -1.56
N ASN A 127 3.66 -7.20 -0.69
CA ASN A 127 2.71 -8.10 -0.05
C ASN A 127 1.26 -7.70 -0.41
N PRO A 128 0.90 -7.67 -1.71
CA PRO A 128 -0.41 -7.20 -2.14
C PRO A 128 -1.54 -8.05 -1.58
N GLN A 129 -1.35 -9.38 -1.44
CA GLN A 129 -2.36 -10.27 -0.85
C GLN A 129 -2.68 -9.90 0.60
N VAL A 130 -1.64 -9.65 1.42
CA VAL A 130 -1.79 -9.19 2.80
C VAL A 130 -2.52 -7.85 2.86
N ALA A 131 -2.16 -6.91 1.97
CA ALA A 131 -2.82 -5.61 1.88
C ALA A 131 -4.31 -5.75 1.53
N SER A 132 -4.65 -6.57 0.54
CA SER A 132 -6.01 -6.85 0.10
C SER A 132 -6.85 -7.50 1.20
N ASP A 133 -6.34 -8.55 1.84
CA ASP A 133 -7.06 -9.28 2.89
C ASP A 133 -7.28 -8.42 4.14
N HIS A 134 -6.30 -7.59 4.50
CA HIS A 134 -6.42 -6.65 5.61
C HIS A 134 -7.45 -5.55 5.34
N ALA A 135 -7.40 -4.94 4.16
CA ALA A 135 -8.37 -3.94 3.74
C ALA A 135 -9.80 -4.51 3.72
N LYS A 136 -9.97 -5.72 3.18
CA LYS A 136 -11.25 -6.45 3.20
C LYS A 136 -11.73 -6.70 4.63
N SER A 137 -10.86 -7.12 5.54
CA SER A 137 -11.21 -7.36 6.95
C SER A 137 -11.71 -6.08 7.63
N ILE A 138 -11.06 -4.95 7.39
CA ILE A 138 -11.50 -3.64 7.89
C ILE A 138 -12.86 -3.27 7.28
N ARG A 139 -13.05 -3.46 5.97
CA ARG A 139 -14.30 -3.14 5.28
C ARG A 139 -15.47 -4.00 5.77
N GLU A 140 -15.24 -5.29 6.01
CA GLU A 140 -16.21 -6.19 6.63
C GLU A 140 -16.55 -5.77 8.06
N TRP A 141 -15.53 -5.39 8.84
CA TRP A 141 -15.72 -4.85 10.17
C TRP A 141 -16.56 -3.57 10.15
N ILE A 142 -16.24 -2.59 9.30
CA ILE A 142 -17.04 -1.36 9.10
C ILE A 142 -18.48 -1.69 8.72
N SER A 143 -18.69 -2.65 7.81
CA SER A 143 -20.04 -3.06 7.39
C SER A 143 -20.86 -3.63 8.55
N LYS A 144 -20.23 -4.41 9.43
CA LYS A 144 -20.86 -4.98 10.64
C LYS A 144 -21.11 -3.92 11.72
N THR A 145 -20.25 -2.90 11.81
CA THR A 145 -20.33 -1.84 12.84
C THR A 145 -21.04 -0.57 12.37
N LYS A 146 -21.49 -0.51 11.11
CA LYS A 146 -22.09 0.70 10.50
C LYS A 146 -23.27 1.29 11.29
N GLY A 147 -24.04 0.44 11.98
CA GLY A 147 -25.16 0.87 12.82
C GLY A 147 -24.74 1.65 14.06
N LEU A 148 -23.49 1.49 14.50
CA LEU A 148 -22.94 2.17 15.68
C LEU A 148 -22.51 3.61 15.38
N PHE A 149 -22.07 3.90 14.16
CA PHE A 149 -21.48 5.20 13.81
C PHE A 149 -22.49 6.37 13.70
N GLY A 150 -23.78 6.09 13.65
CA GLY A 150 -24.83 7.11 13.49
C GLY A 150 -24.74 7.89 12.16
N LYS A 151 -25.57 8.93 12.01
CA LYS A 151 -25.54 9.81 10.83
C LYS A 151 -24.43 10.87 10.88
N SER A 152 -23.94 11.20 12.07
CA SER A 152 -22.94 12.26 12.26
C SER A 152 -21.56 11.90 11.71
N ILE A 153 -21.24 10.61 11.55
CA ILE A 153 -19.96 10.16 11.00
C ILE A 153 -19.70 10.67 9.57
N TRP A 154 -20.75 10.92 8.79
CA TRP A 154 -20.63 11.44 7.42
C TRP A 154 -20.23 12.92 7.37
N ASN A 155 -20.22 13.61 8.53
CA ASN A 155 -19.71 14.97 8.71
C ASN A 155 -18.24 15.02 9.16
N THR A 156 -17.61 13.87 9.43
CA THR A 156 -16.23 13.75 9.90
C THR A 156 -15.30 13.32 8.77
N GLU A 157 -14.00 13.15 9.03
CA GLU A 157 -13.01 12.65 8.06
C GLU A 157 -13.25 11.19 7.63
N PHE A 158 -14.21 10.49 8.22
CA PHE A 158 -14.50 9.10 7.90
C PHE A 158 -14.70 8.80 6.40
N PRO A 159 -15.50 9.57 5.62
CA PRO A 159 -15.68 9.28 4.20
C PRO A 159 -14.38 9.45 3.41
N MET A 160 -13.50 10.35 3.83
CA MET A 160 -12.19 10.59 3.20
C MET A 160 -11.25 9.41 3.48
N ILE A 161 -11.13 9.00 4.74
CA ILE A 161 -10.31 7.87 5.16
C ILE A 161 -10.80 6.58 4.48
N LEU A 162 -12.10 6.34 4.46
CA LEU A 162 -12.67 5.16 3.82
C LEU A 162 -12.53 5.18 2.30
N SER A 163 -12.63 6.36 1.67
CA SER A 163 -12.34 6.49 0.23
C SER A 163 -10.88 6.15 -0.07
N ARG A 164 -9.94 6.61 0.75
CA ARG A 164 -8.52 6.26 0.64
C ARG A 164 -8.29 4.75 0.86
N LEU A 165 -8.90 4.16 1.88
CA LEU A 165 -8.83 2.71 2.15
C LEU A 165 -9.27 1.90 0.93
N LEU A 166 -10.40 2.25 0.30
CA LEU A 166 -10.94 1.55 -0.87
C LEU A 166 -10.04 1.69 -2.12
N LEU A 167 -9.36 2.84 -2.26
CA LEU A 167 -8.35 3.03 -3.29
C LEU A 167 -7.13 2.11 -3.03
N GLU A 168 -6.62 2.05 -1.80
CA GLU A 168 -5.50 1.15 -1.45
C GLU A 168 -5.87 -0.34 -1.59
N GLU A 169 -7.11 -0.72 -1.23
CA GLU A 169 -7.63 -2.08 -1.46
C GLU A 169 -7.68 -2.41 -2.95
N SER A 170 -8.18 -1.47 -3.76
CA SER A 170 -8.21 -1.63 -5.22
C SER A 170 -6.80 -1.79 -5.77
N ALA A 171 -5.85 -0.98 -5.28
CA ALA A 171 -4.43 -1.05 -5.65
C ALA A 171 -3.83 -2.43 -5.38
N ALA A 172 -4.05 -2.97 -4.18
CA ALA A 172 -3.60 -4.30 -3.82
C ALA A 172 -4.20 -5.38 -4.74
N ILE A 173 -5.49 -5.28 -5.04
CA ILE A 173 -6.17 -6.20 -5.97
C ILE A 173 -5.55 -6.12 -7.37
N TRP A 174 -5.22 -4.92 -7.86
CA TRP A 174 -4.61 -4.74 -9.19
C TRP A 174 -3.32 -5.55 -9.35
N ASP A 175 -2.55 -5.72 -8.29
CA ASP A 175 -1.28 -6.43 -8.33
C ASP A 175 -1.44 -7.95 -8.21
N ILE A 176 -2.62 -8.45 -7.82
CA ILE A 176 -2.92 -9.89 -7.64
C ILE A 176 -3.73 -10.46 -8.80
N VAL A 177 -4.74 -9.74 -9.30
CA VAL A 177 -5.73 -10.29 -10.25
C VAL A 177 -5.36 -10.01 -11.71
N SER A 178 -5.78 -10.90 -12.60
CA SER A 178 -5.59 -10.68 -14.04
C SER A 178 -6.42 -9.49 -14.55
N PRO A 179 -6.03 -8.83 -15.66
CA PRO A 179 -6.84 -7.76 -16.25
C PRO A 179 -8.28 -8.18 -16.61
N LYS A 180 -8.51 -9.45 -16.96
CA LYS A 180 -9.84 -9.99 -17.28
C LYS A 180 -10.73 -10.08 -16.03
N GLU A 181 -10.17 -10.49 -14.91
CA GLU A 181 -10.89 -10.63 -13.63
C GLU A 181 -11.10 -9.28 -12.95
N LEU A 182 -10.22 -8.31 -13.20
CA LEU A 182 -10.23 -7.02 -12.53
C LEU A 182 -11.58 -6.29 -12.61
N LYS A 183 -12.22 -6.34 -13.78
CA LYS A 183 -13.51 -5.68 -14.02
C LYS A 183 -14.54 -6.11 -12.98
N PHE A 184 -14.52 -7.39 -12.59
CA PHE A 184 -15.41 -7.94 -11.58
C PHE A 184 -14.90 -7.64 -10.17
N SER A 185 -13.60 -7.83 -9.92
CA SER A 185 -13.01 -7.70 -8.58
C SER A 185 -13.07 -6.30 -7.98
N THR A 186 -12.98 -5.24 -8.80
CA THR A 186 -12.94 -3.84 -8.30
C THR A 186 -14.23 -3.05 -8.50
N ALA A 187 -15.19 -3.56 -9.28
CA ALA A 187 -16.45 -2.85 -9.53
C ALA A 187 -17.26 -2.60 -8.24
N ALA A 188 -17.31 -3.59 -7.34
CA ALA A 188 -18.00 -3.47 -6.06
C ALA A 188 -17.35 -2.41 -5.15
N LEU A 189 -16.01 -2.32 -5.17
CA LEU A 189 -15.26 -1.31 -4.40
C LEU A 189 -15.53 0.09 -4.93
N LEU A 190 -15.50 0.28 -6.25
CA LEU A 190 -15.81 1.56 -6.90
C LEU A 190 -17.23 2.03 -6.59
N LYS A 191 -18.21 1.12 -6.63
CA LYS A 191 -19.59 1.44 -6.25
C LYS A 191 -19.67 1.87 -4.80
N THR A 192 -19.04 1.12 -3.89
CA THR A 192 -19.01 1.47 -2.46
C THR A 192 -18.36 2.84 -2.24
N GLN A 193 -17.24 3.10 -2.90
CA GLN A 193 -16.51 4.37 -2.80
C GLN A 193 -17.32 5.56 -3.34
N GLN A 194 -18.08 5.36 -4.42
CA GLN A 194 -19.04 6.33 -4.95
C GLN A 194 -20.11 6.66 -3.91
N GLU A 195 -20.76 5.64 -3.33
CA GLU A 195 -21.81 5.83 -2.31
C GLU A 195 -21.27 6.55 -1.06
N ILE A 196 -20.04 6.28 -0.65
CA ILE A 196 -19.38 6.97 0.48
C ILE A 196 -19.14 8.44 0.15
N THR A 197 -18.66 8.72 -1.06
CA THR A 197 -18.40 10.09 -1.52
C THR A 197 -19.70 10.90 -1.60
N GLU A 198 -20.80 10.29 -2.04
CA GLU A 198 -22.12 10.92 -2.11
C GLU A 198 -22.72 11.22 -0.74
N LYS A 199 -22.41 10.39 0.27
CA LYS A 199 -22.86 10.60 1.65
C LYS A 199 -22.06 11.66 2.41
N ALA A 200 -20.87 12.03 1.94
CA ALA A 200 -20.07 13.07 2.58
C ALA A 200 -20.81 14.42 2.57
N VAL A 201 -20.93 15.03 3.75
CA VAL A 201 -21.76 16.23 3.92
C VAL A 201 -20.95 17.51 3.74
N LYS A 202 -19.75 17.60 4.34
CA LYS A 202 -18.92 18.81 4.20
C LYS A 202 -18.24 18.80 2.85
N GLU A 203 -18.23 19.96 2.18
CA GLU A 203 -17.73 20.09 0.82
C GLU A 203 -16.26 19.69 0.67
N TYR A 204 -15.39 20.04 1.63
CA TYR A 204 -13.98 19.64 1.56
C TYR A 204 -13.80 18.12 1.67
N ILE A 205 -14.60 17.44 2.52
CA ILE A 205 -14.58 15.98 2.66
C ILE A 205 -15.04 15.36 1.35
N LYS A 206 -16.14 15.86 0.78
CA LYS A 206 -16.66 15.39 -0.50
C LYS A 206 -15.65 15.55 -1.63
N ARG A 207 -14.95 16.70 -1.68
CA ARG A 207 -13.89 16.97 -2.64
C ARG A 207 -12.72 15.98 -2.50
N GLU A 208 -12.22 15.74 -1.30
CA GLU A 208 -11.10 14.82 -1.07
C GLU A 208 -11.50 13.35 -1.27
N SER A 209 -12.67 12.93 -0.79
CA SER A 209 -13.23 11.61 -1.09
C SER A 209 -13.39 11.40 -2.60
N GLY A 210 -13.90 12.42 -3.30
CA GLY A 210 -14.08 12.42 -4.76
C GLY A 210 -12.76 12.38 -5.53
N LEU A 211 -11.71 13.04 -5.02
CA LEU A 211 -10.36 12.97 -5.57
C LEU A 211 -9.85 11.52 -5.59
N PHE A 212 -9.90 10.81 -4.46
CA PHE A 212 -9.46 9.41 -4.39
C PHE A 212 -10.33 8.46 -5.21
N LEU A 213 -11.63 8.76 -5.33
CA LEU A 213 -12.53 8.01 -6.21
C LEU A 213 -12.16 8.18 -7.68
N LEU A 214 -11.84 9.40 -8.13
CA LEU A 214 -11.39 9.66 -9.50
C LEU A 214 -10.05 8.99 -9.79
N VAL A 215 -9.11 8.99 -8.84
CA VAL A 215 -7.86 8.23 -8.95
C VAL A 215 -8.16 6.74 -9.15
N ASN A 216 -9.02 6.15 -8.31
CA ASN A 216 -9.38 4.74 -8.40
C ASN A 216 -10.03 4.39 -9.75
N LYS A 217 -11.02 5.17 -10.19
CA LYS A 217 -11.67 5.00 -11.50
C LYS A 217 -10.67 5.10 -12.66
N SER A 218 -9.72 6.04 -12.58
CA SER A 218 -8.72 6.24 -13.63
C SER A 218 -7.81 5.02 -13.78
N PHE A 219 -7.34 4.45 -12.67
CA PHE A 219 -6.54 3.22 -12.70
C PHE A 219 -7.35 2.00 -13.12
N HIS A 220 -8.61 1.88 -12.68
CA HIS A 220 -9.51 0.84 -13.17
C HIS A 220 -9.64 0.90 -14.70
N HIS A 221 -9.86 2.08 -15.27
CA HIS A 221 -9.90 2.26 -16.72
C HIS A 221 -8.57 1.92 -17.39
N TYR A 222 -7.44 2.36 -16.81
CA TYR A 222 -6.11 2.10 -17.34
C TYR A 222 -5.82 0.60 -17.44
N ILE A 223 -6.10 -0.16 -16.37
CA ILE A 223 -5.83 -1.61 -16.37
C ILE A 223 -6.83 -2.36 -17.27
N ALA A 224 -8.07 -1.87 -17.37
CA ALA A 224 -9.06 -2.39 -18.31
C ALA A 224 -8.78 -2.01 -19.79
N GLY A 225 -7.66 -1.34 -20.10
CA GLY A 225 -7.28 -0.94 -21.46
C GLY A 225 -8.06 0.25 -22.02
N ASN A 226 -8.90 0.91 -21.22
CA ASN A 226 -9.66 2.10 -21.61
C ASN A 226 -8.80 3.37 -21.44
N TYR A 227 -7.70 3.46 -22.17
CA TYR A 227 -6.66 4.48 -21.97
C TYR A 227 -7.17 5.92 -22.11
N GLN A 228 -8.12 6.18 -23.01
CA GLN A 228 -8.71 7.52 -23.17
C GLN A 228 -9.43 7.98 -21.89
N LYS A 229 -10.26 7.10 -21.29
CA LYS A 229 -10.99 7.40 -20.05
C LYS A 229 -10.03 7.55 -18.87
N ALA A 230 -9.01 6.71 -18.82
CA ALA A 230 -7.96 6.80 -17.80
C ALA A 230 -7.22 8.14 -17.85
N LEU A 231 -6.77 8.55 -19.05
CA LEU A 231 -6.06 9.81 -19.23
C LEU A 231 -6.92 11.01 -18.82
N ILE A 232 -8.19 11.05 -19.24
CA ILE A 232 -9.13 12.11 -18.84
C ILE A 232 -9.23 12.20 -17.31
N GLY A 233 -9.42 11.07 -16.63
CA GLY A 233 -9.53 11.03 -15.17
C GLY A 233 -8.23 11.47 -14.46
N PHE A 234 -7.07 11.01 -14.92
CA PHE A 234 -5.79 11.46 -14.36
C PHE A 234 -5.57 12.97 -14.51
N LEU A 235 -5.94 13.55 -15.66
CA LEU A 235 -5.80 14.99 -15.90
C LEU A 235 -6.72 15.84 -15.02
N GLN A 236 -7.87 15.30 -14.60
CA GLN A 236 -8.77 15.98 -13.66
C GLN A 236 -8.16 16.11 -12.26
N VAL A 237 -7.27 15.19 -11.87
CA VAL A 237 -6.76 15.10 -10.49
C VAL A 237 -5.31 15.58 -10.34
N VAL A 238 -4.49 15.52 -11.39
CA VAL A 238 -3.02 15.75 -11.31
C VAL A 238 -2.63 17.13 -10.75
N ASN A 239 -3.48 18.14 -10.90
CA ASN A 239 -3.19 19.49 -10.41
C ASN A 239 -3.66 19.75 -8.97
N SER A 240 -4.36 18.82 -8.32
CA SER A 240 -4.81 18.94 -6.94
C SER A 240 -3.63 19.09 -5.97
N THR A 241 -3.75 20.06 -5.06
CA THR A 241 -2.78 20.29 -3.98
C THR A 241 -2.75 19.13 -3.00
N GLU A 242 -3.90 18.53 -2.71
CA GLU A 242 -4.07 17.37 -1.84
C GLU A 242 -3.41 16.13 -2.46
N LEU A 243 -3.63 15.90 -3.76
CA LEU A 243 -2.99 14.79 -4.45
C LEU A 243 -1.46 14.90 -4.39
N LYS A 244 -0.90 16.10 -4.64
CA LYS A 244 0.56 16.35 -4.61
C LYS A 244 1.23 16.03 -3.27
N LYS A 245 0.48 16.01 -2.17
CA LYS A 245 0.97 15.61 -0.84
C LYS A 245 0.92 14.09 -0.61
N SER A 246 0.24 13.37 -1.50
CA SER A 246 0.04 11.92 -1.42
C SER A 246 1.00 11.16 -2.32
N HIS A 247 1.30 9.92 -1.94
CA HIS A 247 2.11 9.00 -2.76
C HIS A 247 1.46 8.73 -4.13
N TRP A 248 0.13 8.85 -4.19
CA TRP A 248 -0.66 8.70 -5.41
C TRP A 248 -0.33 9.72 -6.51
N TYR A 249 0.28 10.87 -6.19
CA TYR A 249 0.68 11.83 -7.22
C TYR A 249 1.67 11.24 -8.22
N ILE A 250 2.63 10.46 -7.74
CA ILE A 250 3.65 9.82 -8.56
C ILE A 250 3.01 8.76 -9.47
N GLU A 251 2.10 7.97 -8.90
CA GLU A 251 1.32 6.97 -9.65
C GLU A 251 0.49 7.64 -10.75
N VAL A 252 -0.17 8.77 -10.46
CA VAL A 252 -0.97 9.53 -11.43
C VAL A 252 -0.11 10.11 -12.55
N LEU A 253 1.02 10.75 -12.22
CA LEU A 253 1.96 11.26 -13.24
C LEU A 253 2.41 10.14 -14.18
N ARG A 254 2.79 8.99 -13.60
CA ARG A 254 3.16 7.80 -14.36
C ARG A 254 2.01 7.30 -15.22
N GLY A 255 0.79 7.25 -14.69
CA GLY A 255 -0.42 6.89 -15.44
C GLY A 255 -0.63 7.77 -16.67
N ILE A 256 -0.42 9.09 -16.55
CA ILE A 256 -0.52 10.04 -17.66
C ILE A 256 0.56 9.76 -18.71
N LEU A 257 1.82 9.55 -18.31
CA LEU A 257 2.92 9.28 -19.24
C LEU A 257 2.64 8.03 -20.09
N VAL A 258 2.25 6.94 -19.43
CA VAL A 258 1.96 5.67 -20.10
C VAL A 258 0.76 5.80 -21.03
N THR A 259 -0.35 6.36 -20.53
CA THR A 259 -1.58 6.49 -21.34
C THR A 259 -1.37 7.41 -22.54
N SER A 260 -0.63 8.50 -22.39
CA SER A 260 -0.25 9.39 -23.51
C SER A 260 0.59 8.66 -24.55
N GLY A 261 1.55 7.84 -24.11
CA GLY A 261 2.36 6.99 -24.98
C GLY A 261 1.53 5.99 -25.80
N VAL A 262 0.58 5.32 -25.16
CA VAL A 262 -0.31 4.36 -25.83
C VAL A 262 -1.27 5.05 -26.80
N LEU A 263 -1.81 6.21 -26.42
CA LEU A 263 -2.72 7.00 -27.25
C LEU A 263 -2.00 7.80 -28.35
N LYS A 264 -0.67 7.69 -28.44
CA LYS A 264 0.17 8.43 -29.39
C LYS A 264 0.03 9.97 -29.27
N ASP A 265 -0.24 10.48 -28.07
CA ASP A 265 -0.29 11.91 -27.77
C ASP A 265 1.08 12.44 -27.29
N LEU A 266 1.95 12.76 -28.26
CA LEU A 266 3.29 13.27 -27.97
C LEU A 266 3.28 14.64 -27.27
N GLY A 267 2.28 15.48 -27.58
CA GLY A 267 2.14 16.81 -26.98
C GLY A 267 1.87 16.69 -25.48
N LYS A 268 0.95 15.80 -25.10
CA LYS A 268 0.68 15.49 -23.69
C LYS A 268 1.90 14.88 -23.01
N LEU A 269 2.53 13.88 -23.63
CA LEU A 269 3.73 13.23 -23.09
C LEU A 269 4.83 14.25 -22.75
N LYS A 270 5.18 15.15 -23.68
CA LYS A 270 6.17 16.22 -23.45
C LYS A 270 5.74 17.22 -22.37
N SER A 271 4.45 17.53 -22.27
CA SER A 271 3.95 18.42 -21.21
C SER A 271 4.09 17.78 -19.82
N THR A 272 3.78 16.48 -19.71
CA THR A 272 3.89 15.74 -18.45
C THR A 272 5.34 15.45 -18.09
N GLU A 273 6.22 15.21 -19.05
CA GLU A 273 7.67 15.12 -18.81
C GLU A 273 8.21 16.39 -18.17
N ARG A 274 7.84 17.58 -18.67
CA ARG A 274 8.23 18.84 -18.04
C ARG A 274 7.75 18.94 -16.60
N GLN A 275 6.51 18.51 -16.34
CA GLN A 275 5.95 18.47 -14.99
C GLN A 275 6.72 17.51 -14.07
N VAL A 276 7.13 16.35 -14.58
CA VAL A 276 7.96 15.38 -13.85
C VAL A 276 9.33 15.95 -13.53
N LYS A 277 10.01 16.57 -14.50
CA LYS A 277 11.32 17.22 -14.29
C LYS A 277 11.22 18.32 -13.23
N THR A 278 10.23 19.20 -13.34
CA THR A 278 9.99 20.24 -12.32
C THR A 278 9.69 19.64 -10.95
N PHE A 279 8.94 18.54 -10.86
CA PHE A 279 8.70 17.86 -9.59
C PHE A 279 9.98 17.28 -8.99
N ILE A 280 10.81 16.61 -9.80
CA ILE A 280 12.08 16.04 -9.36
C ILE A 280 13.01 17.16 -8.84
N GLU A 281 13.14 18.26 -9.58
CA GLU A 281 13.97 19.41 -9.22
C GLU A 281 13.51 20.10 -7.93
N LYS A 282 12.20 20.30 -7.76
CA LYS A 282 11.66 21.09 -6.64
C LYS A 282 11.42 20.28 -5.38
N SER A 283 11.03 19.01 -5.52
CA SER A 283 10.61 18.17 -4.40
C SER A 283 11.68 17.17 -3.97
N SER A 284 12.75 17.00 -4.74
CA SER A 284 13.85 16.07 -4.46
C SER A 284 13.32 14.69 -3.98
N PRO A 285 12.49 14.01 -4.79
CA PRO A 285 11.88 12.75 -4.38
C PRO A 285 12.96 11.71 -4.07
N SER A 286 12.62 10.73 -3.24
CA SER A 286 13.51 9.61 -2.94
C SER A 286 13.98 8.91 -4.23
N ARG A 287 15.13 8.21 -4.16
CA ARG A 287 15.66 7.49 -5.31
C ARG A 287 14.64 6.49 -5.87
N THR A 288 13.91 5.82 -4.97
CA THR A 288 12.82 4.89 -5.31
C THR A 288 11.72 5.55 -6.13
N ASN A 289 11.33 6.77 -5.78
CA ASN A 289 10.32 7.54 -6.51
C ASN A 289 10.88 8.11 -7.83
N HIS A 290 12.15 8.52 -7.83
CA HIS A 290 12.81 9.08 -9.01
C HIS A 290 12.93 8.03 -10.12
N PHE A 291 13.52 6.86 -9.87
CA PHE A 291 13.66 5.85 -10.92
C PHE A 291 12.31 5.36 -11.43
N TYR A 292 11.28 5.37 -10.58
CA TYR A 292 9.93 4.98 -10.96
C TYR A 292 9.26 5.98 -11.91
N LEU A 293 9.54 7.28 -11.75
CA LEU A 293 9.11 8.31 -12.70
C LEU A 293 9.85 8.18 -14.05
N LEU A 294 11.15 7.87 -14.02
CA LEU A 294 11.93 7.61 -15.23
C LEU A 294 11.43 6.37 -15.98
N GLU A 295 11.08 5.30 -15.27
CA GLU A 295 10.44 4.12 -15.86
C GLU A 295 9.11 4.49 -16.54
N GLY A 296 8.29 5.35 -15.91
CA GLY A 296 7.07 5.86 -16.50
C GLY A 296 7.31 6.65 -17.80
N LEU A 297 8.36 7.48 -17.82
CA LEU A 297 8.77 8.25 -19.00
C LEU A 297 9.22 7.32 -20.12
N ALA A 298 10.09 6.36 -19.81
CA ALA A 298 10.57 5.37 -20.77
C ALA A 298 9.39 4.64 -21.42
N ARG A 299 8.44 4.18 -20.59
CA ARG A 299 7.26 3.47 -21.07
C ARG A 299 6.36 4.32 -21.97
N GLY A 300 6.27 5.62 -21.72
CA GLY A 300 5.58 6.57 -22.60
C GLY A 300 6.30 6.78 -23.93
N TYR A 301 7.62 6.93 -23.89
CA TYR A 301 8.46 7.22 -25.05
C TYR A 301 8.78 6.01 -25.93
N LYS A 302 8.67 4.79 -25.42
CA LYS A 302 8.96 3.55 -26.15
C LYS A 302 8.43 3.52 -27.59
N ASN A 303 7.21 3.98 -27.83
CA ASN A 303 6.58 3.93 -29.16
C ASN A 303 6.91 5.13 -30.07
N PHE A 304 7.60 6.15 -29.55
CA PHE A 304 7.97 7.36 -30.27
C PHE A 304 9.48 7.44 -30.53
N ASP A 305 10.25 7.09 -29.51
CA ASP A 305 11.71 7.16 -29.49
C ASP A 305 12.26 6.03 -28.59
N PRO A 306 12.42 4.81 -29.15
CA PRO A 306 12.95 3.68 -28.41
C PRO A 306 14.35 3.93 -27.84
N ALA A 307 15.20 4.68 -28.55
CA ALA A 307 16.55 5.00 -28.10
C ALA A 307 16.51 5.90 -26.85
N TYR A 308 15.67 6.93 -26.85
CA TYR A 308 15.47 7.76 -25.66
C TYR A 308 14.83 6.98 -24.51
N SER A 309 13.89 6.08 -24.80
CA SER A 309 13.33 5.16 -23.80
C SER A 309 14.41 4.31 -23.13
N LEU A 310 15.34 3.73 -23.90
CA LEU A 310 16.45 2.93 -23.35
C LEU A 310 17.39 3.77 -22.49
N LYS A 311 17.70 5.01 -22.90
CA LYS A 311 18.52 5.92 -22.09
C LYS A 311 17.87 6.25 -20.73
N LEU A 312 16.56 6.48 -20.72
CA LEU A 312 15.81 6.70 -19.47
C LEU A 312 15.85 5.47 -18.55
N LEU A 313 15.80 4.26 -19.13
CA LEU A 313 15.88 3.01 -18.39
C LEU A 313 17.27 2.76 -17.81
N GLU A 314 18.34 3.11 -18.53
CA GLU A 314 19.71 3.05 -18.02
C GLU A 314 19.89 3.95 -16.79
N GLU A 315 19.40 5.19 -16.87
CA GLU A 315 19.41 6.12 -15.74
C GLU A 315 18.59 5.58 -14.55
N ALA A 316 17.38 5.07 -14.82
CA ALA A 316 16.53 4.45 -13.81
C ALA A 316 17.21 3.24 -13.15
N TRP A 317 17.95 2.42 -13.91
CA TRP A 317 18.69 1.27 -13.39
C TRP A 317 19.80 1.66 -12.42
N GLY A 318 20.55 2.72 -12.77
CA GLY A 318 21.59 3.27 -11.90
C GLY A 318 21.04 3.81 -10.59
N LEU A 319 19.86 4.42 -10.61
CA LEU A 319 19.16 4.89 -9.41
C LEU A 319 18.58 3.73 -8.58
N MET A 320 17.93 2.75 -9.22
CA MET A 320 17.36 1.57 -8.56
C MET A 320 18.44 0.80 -7.79
N THR A 321 19.61 0.59 -8.40
CA THR A 321 20.72 -0.14 -7.76
C THR A 321 21.17 0.52 -6.47
N LYS A 322 21.20 1.87 -6.43
CA LYS A 322 21.50 2.64 -5.23
C LYS A 322 20.34 2.61 -4.22
N ALA A 323 19.11 2.66 -4.72
CA ALA A 323 17.89 2.67 -3.91
C ALA A 323 17.67 1.38 -3.12
N ARG A 324 18.23 0.23 -3.53
CA ARG A 324 18.12 -1.06 -2.80
C ARG A 324 18.54 -1.00 -1.32
N ARG A 325 19.31 0.02 -0.93
CA ARG A 325 19.78 0.23 0.45
C ARG A 325 18.93 1.26 1.22
N ASP A 326 17.97 1.89 0.56
CA ASP A 326 17.13 2.93 1.15
C ASP A 326 15.93 2.27 1.87
N ASP A 327 15.52 2.84 3.00
CA ASP A 327 14.42 2.30 3.83
C ASP A 327 13.07 2.30 3.10
N ASP A 328 12.92 3.14 2.07
CA ASP A 328 11.71 3.27 1.28
C ASP A 328 11.75 2.45 -0.02
N TYR A 329 12.72 1.56 -0.18
CA TYR A 329 12.87 0.72 -1.36
C TYR A 329 11.67 -0.21 -1.57
N LEU A 330 11.15 -0.23 -2.79
CA LEU A 330 10.00 -1.05 -3.16
C LEU A 330 10.38 -2.04 -4.25
N LEU A 331 10.50 -3.32 -3.88
CA LEU A 331 10.89 -4.41 -4.78
C LEU A 331 10.00 -4.50 -6.03
N ILE A 332 8.69 -4.24 -5.87
CA ILE A 332 7.74 -4.28 -6.99
C ILE A 332 8.09 -3.29 -8.11
N ARG A 333 8.72 -2.16 -7.78
CA ARG A 333 9.11 -1.14 -8.78
C ARG A 333 10.31 -1.57 -9.60
N GLU A 334 11.22 -2.36 -9.04
CA GLU A 334 12.30 -3.02 -9.78
C GLU A 334 11.73 -4.00 -10.81
N VAL A 335 10.78 -4.83 -10.39
CA VAL A 335 10.09 -5.78 -11.28
C VAL A 335 9.42 -5.04 -12.46
N GLN A 336 8.78 -3.91 -12.17
CA GLN A 336 8.15 -3.08 -13.19
C GLN A 336 9.16 -2.42 -14.13
N LEU A 337 10.31 -1.96 -13.62
CA LEU A 337 11.42 -1.42 -14.42
C LEU A 337 11.95 -2.45 -15.41
N VAL A 338 12.22 -3.67 -14.96
CA VAL A 338 12.71 -4.77 -15.81
C VAL A 338 11.71 -5.11 -16.90
N ARG A 339 10.43 -5.24 -16.55
CA ARG A 339 9.36 -5.48 -17.54
C ARG A 339 9.34 -4.37 -18.60
N THR A 340 9.49 -3.11 -18.20
CA THR A 340 9.53 -1.98 -19.15
C THR A 340 10.79 -1.98 -20.01
N ALA A 341 11.93 -2.42 -19.47
CA ALA A 341 13.15 -2.61 -20.24
C ALA A 341 12.98 -3.68 -21.33
N LEU A 342 12.39 -4.83 -21.00
CA LEU A 342 12.06 -5.86 -21.99
C LEU A 342 11.14 -5.32 -23.08
N MET A 343 10.08 -4.60 -22.69
CA MET A 343 9.18 -3.94 -23.65
C MET A 343 9.92 -2.98 -24.59
N ALA A 344 10.85 -2.18 -24.07
CA ALA A 344 11.62 -1.21 -24.85
C ALA A 344 12.62 -1.86 -25.79
N LEU A 345 13.30 -2.92 -25.35
CA LEU A 345 14.21 -3.71 -26.18
C LEU A 345 13.47 -4.34 -27.37
N ILE A 346 12.33 -4.98 -27.13
CA ILE A 346 11.47 -5.54 -28.18
C ILE A 346 11.04 -4.44 -29.17
N ALA A 347 10.62 -3.28 -28.66
CA ALA A 347 10.24 -2.15 -29.52
C ALA A 347 11.40 -1.54 -30.31
N ALA A 348 12.64 -1.69 -29.83
CA ALA A 348 13.86 -1.31 -30.54
C ALA A 348 14.35 -2.37 -31.54
N GLY A 349 13.64 -3.49 -31.68
CA GLY A 349 13.99 -4.57 -32.60
C GLY A 349 14.94 -5.62 -32.03
N GLU A 350 15.23 -5.60 -30.73
CA GLU A 350 15.95 -6.69 -30.07
C GLU A 350 15.03 -7.91 -29.95
N SER A 351 15.51 -9.04 -30.45
CA SER A 351 14.69 -10.22 -30.62
C SER A 351 15.43 -11.51 -30.27
N ARG A 352 16.68 -11.40 -29.81
CA ARG A 352 17.49 -12.53 -29.34
C ARG A 352 16.94 -13.03 -28.00
N PRO A 353 16.42 -14.27 -27.92
CA PRO A 353 15.85 -14.81 -26.70
C PRO A 353 16.83 -14.78 -25.51
N THR A 354 18.11 -15.07 -25.77
CA THR A 354 19.15 -15.08 -24.75
C THR A 354 19.35 -13.73 -24.06
N ALA A 355 19.35 -12.62 -24.81
CA ALA A 355 19.51 -11.28 -24.24
C ALA A 355 18.29 -10.86 -23.39
N LEU A 356 17.08 -11.27 -23.81
CA LEU A 356 15.86 -11.02 -23.04
C LEU A 356 15.79 -11.90 -21.78
N GLU A 357 16.19 -13.17 -21.88
CA GLU A 357 16.26 -14.10 -20.76
C GLU A 357 17.28 -13.69 -19.70
N GLU A 358 18.46 -13.20 -20.10
CA GLU A 358 19.49 -12.70 -19.18
C GLU A 358 18.98 -11.57 -18.28
N ILE A 359 18.18 -10.66 -18.86
CA ILE A 359 17.56 -9.54 -18.13
C ILE A 359 16.38 -10.01 -17.29
N ALA A 360 15.57 -10.95 -17.81
CA ALA A 360 14.34 -11.41 -17.16
C ALA A 360 14.58 -12.36 -15.98
N THR A 361 15.58 -13.25 -16.06
CA THR A 361 15.76 -14.38 -15.13
C THR A 361 15.89 -13.95 -13.67
N PRO A 362 16.73 -12.95 -13.29
CA PRO A 362 16.81 -12.51 -11.90
C PRO A 362 15.46 -12.02 -11.36
N THR A 363 14.68 -11.34 -12.20
CA THR A 363 13.38 -10.78 -11.83
C THR A 363 12.28 -11.84 -11.76
N LEU A 364 12.31 -12.87 -12.61
CA LEU A 364 11.40 -14.01 -12.50
C LEU A 364 11.58 -14.74 -11.16
N ASN A 365 12.82 -14.97 -10.73
CA ASN A 365 13.11 -15.55 -9.41
C ASN A 365 12.58 -14.68 -8.26
N LEU A 366 12.70 -13.35 -8.38
CA LEU A 366 12.12 -12.42 -7.41
C LEU A 366 10.59 -12.51 -7.39
N CYS A 367 9.95 -12.58 -8.56
CA CYS A 367 8.50 -12.71 -8.66
C CYS A 367 8.00 -13.99 -7.98
N GLN A 368 8.66 -15.12 -8.23
CA GLN A 368 8.30 -16.40 -7.61
C GLN A 368 8.48 -16.38 -6.09
N LYS A 369 9.61 -15.83 -5.63
CA LYS A 369 9.91 -15.72 -4.19
C LYS A 369 8.90 -14.85 -3.44
N HIS A 370 8.39 -13.80 -4.07
CA HIS A 370 7.53 -12.80 -3.45
C HIS A 370 6.06 -12.87 -3.89
N GLY A 371 5.67 -13.86 -4.70
CA GLY A 371 4.30 -14.06 -5.14
C GLY A 371 3.76 -13.01 -6.14
N PHE A 372 4.63 -12.42 -6.96
CA PHE A 372 4.23 -11.44 -7.99
C PHE A 372 3.72 -12.11 -9.27
N PHE A 373 2.75 -13.02 -9.14
CA PHE A 373 2.29 -13.90 -10.24
C PHE A 373 1.89 -13.12 -11.51
N ARG A 374 1.18 -11.99 -11.36
CA ARG A 374 0.80 -11.16 -12.52
C ARG A 374 2.01 -10.64 -13.29
N HIS A 375 3.04 -10.19 -12.58
CA HIS A 375 4.25 -9.65 -13.20
C HIS A 375 5.10 -10.76 -13.80
N GLU A 376 5.18 -11.91 -13.13
CA GLU A 376 5.83 -13.12 -13.65
C GLU A 376 5.23 -13.51 -15.02
N GLN A 377 3.90 -13.65 -15.09
CA GLN A 377 3.22 -14.01 -16.33
C GLN A 377 3.49 -13.01 -17.45
N GLN A 378 3.47 -11.71 -17.16
CA GLN A 378 3.75 -10.68 -18.16
C GLN A 378 5.20 -10.69 -18.65
N ILE A 379 6.16 -11.02 -17.78
CA ILE A 379 7.57 -11.16 -18.19
C ILE A 379 7.72 -12.41 -19.07
N ILE A 380 7.10 -13.54 -18.67
CA ILE A 380 7.08 -14.78 -19.47
C ILE A 380 6.45 -14.53 -20.85
N GLU A 381 5.34 -13.82 -20.91
CA GLU A 381 4.69 -13.45 -22.17
C GLU A 381 5.61 -12.60 -23.06
N LEU A 382 6.40 -11.68 -22.49
CA LEU A 382 7.31 -10.83 -23.24
C LEU A 382 8.50 -11.59 -23.82
N ILE A 383 9.12 -12.50 -23.06
CA ILE A 383 10.28 -13.28 -23.54
C ILE A 383 9.88 -14.36 -24.56
N ASN A 384 8.64 -14.83 -24.51
CA ASN A 384 8.11 -15.86 -25.43
C ASN A 384 7.40 -15.27 -26.66
N GLN A 385 7.41 -13.96 -26.87
CA GLN A 385 6.77 -13.39 -28.07
C GLN A 385 7.49 -13.91 -29.33
N PRO A 386 6.75 -14.39 -30.33
CA PRO A 386 7.37 -14.80 -31.58
C PRO A 386 8.08 -13.61 -32.20
N THR A 387 9.35 -13.84 -32.57
CA THR A 387 10.19 -12.93 -33.33
C THR A 387 9.45 -12.56 -34.62
N ILE A 388 9.07 -11.29 -34.80
CA ILE A 388 8.47 -10.79 -36.05
C ILE A 388 9.57 -10.60 -37.09
#